data_AF-A0A2A4SAS5-F1
#
_entry.id   AF-A0A2A4SAS5-F1
#
_cell.length_a   1.000
_cell.length_b   1.000
_cell.length_c   1.000
_cell.angle_alpha   90.00
_cell.angle_beta   90.00
_cell.angle_gamma   90.00
#
_symmetry.space_group_name_H-M   'P 1'
#
loop_
_entity.id
_entity.type
_entity.pdbx_description
1 polymer ?
#
loop_
_entity_poly.entity_id
_entity_poly.type
_entity_poly.pdbx_seq_one_letter_code
_entity_poly.pdbx_strand_id
1 'polypeptide(L)'
;MLSTILVSTCAFPVWADFGDRVENQLDKKGDRIERRLDNRGDRINNRLDNKGDRINDRLDIKGDRIKDRFDAKADKARAAGHNKTANRLERKGDRIERRLDKKGNRIDRKLDRKGNRIDRKLDRKGNRANRKLDRKGRQFDRKWDRKHRG
;
A
#
# COMPACT_ATOMS: atom_id res chain seq x y z
N MET A 1 -19.05 -67.29 -32.86
CA MET A 1 -17.91 -66.66 -33.56
C MET A 1 -17.46 -65.48 -32.74
N LEU A 2 -16.15 -65.38 -32.53
CA LEU A 2 -15.45 -64.48 -31.61
C LEU A 2 -15.31 -63.05 -32.16
N SER A 3 -15.07 -62.12 -31.22
CA SER A 3 -14.29 -60.87 -31.38
C SER A 3 -14.98 -59.72 -32.13
N THR A 4 -14.97 -58.45 -31.70
CA THR A 4 -14.20 -57.70 -30.68
C THR A 4 -14.84 -56.31 -30.60
N ILE A 5 -15.43 -55.92 -29.48
CA ILE A 5 -15.63 -54.50 -29.16
C ILE A 5 -14.59 -54.15 -28.11
N LEU A 6 -13.39 -53.81 -28.56
CA LEU A 6 -12.33 -53.23 -27.73
C LEU A 6 -12.16 -51.76 -28.14
N VAL A 7 -13.05 -50.92 -27.62
CA VAL A 7 -12.81 -49.47 -27.57
C VAL A 7 -13.30 -48.99 -26.22
N SER A 8 -12.48 -49.08 -25.17
CA SER A 8 -12.87 -48.38 -23.92
C SER A 8 -11.77 -48.02 -22.92
N THR A 9 -10.49 -48.34 -23.11
CA THR A 9 -9.58 -48.31 -21.93
C THR A 9 -8.54 -47.19 -21.85
N CYS A 10 -8.35 -46.30 -22.82
CA CYS A 10 -7.17 -45.42 -22.78
C CYS A 10 -7.40 -43.90 -22.63
N ALA A 11 -8.64 -43.42 -22.53
CA ALA A 11 -8.91 -41.96 -22.49
C ALA A 11 -9.16 -41.39 -21.08
N PHE A 12 -9.17 -42.18 -20.01
CA PHE A 12 -9.48 -41.67 -18.67
C PHE A 12 -8.32 -40.92 -17.96
N PRO A 13 -7.05 -41.38 -17.96
CA PRO A 13 -6.00 -40.76 -17.12
C PRO A 13 -5.40 -39.47 -17.71
N VAL A 14 -5.25 -39.37 -19.04
CA VAL A 14 -4.64 -38.20 -19.71
C VAL A 14 -5.51 -36.94 -19.60
N TRP A 15 -6.82 -37.12 -19.43
CA TRP A 15 -7.80 -36.04 -19.48
C TRP A 15 -8.13 -35.47 -18.09
N ALA A 16 -8.08 -36.28 -17.03
CA ALA A 16 -8.08 -35.77 -15.65
C ALA A 16 -6.84 -34.88 -15.39
N ASP A 17 -5.66 -35.32 -15.86
CA ASP A 17 -4.42 -34.55 -15.80
C ASP A 17 -4.55 -33.17 -16.50
N PHE A 18 -5.28 -33.09 -17.60
CA PHE A 18 -5.51 -31.82 -18.30
C PHE A 18 -6.36 -30.84 -17.47
N GLY A 19 -7.41 -31.31 -16.80
CA GLY A 19 -8.24 -30.50 -15.90
C GLY A 19 -7.41 -29.94 -14.74
N ASP A 20 -6.70 -30.83 -14.05
CA ASP A 20 -5.82 -30.49 -12.91
C ASP A 20 -4.71 -29.51 -13.33
N ARG A 21 -4.21 -29.62 -14.57
CA ARG A 21 -3.21 -28.70 -15.11
C ARG A 21 -3.77 -27.31 -15.37
N VAL A 22 -5.01 -27.18 -15.83
CA VAL A 22 -5.66 -25.89 -16.06
C VAL A 22 -5.99 -25.20 -14.74
N GLU A 23 -6.49 -25.94 -13.75
CA GLU A 23 -6.76 -25.43 -12.41
C GLU A 23 -5.47 -24.91 -11.75
N ASN A 24 -4.40 -25.73 -11.76
CA ASN A 24 -3.07 -25.32 -11.29
C ASN A 24 -2.54 -24.05 -11.97
N GLN A 25 -2.83 -23.84 -13.26
CA GLN A 25 -2.41 -22.63 -13.98
C GLN A 25 -3.20 -21.40 -13.55
N LEU A 26 -4.49 -21.55 -13.22
CA LEU A 26 -5.32 -20.46 -12.71
C LEU A 26 -4.89 -20.06 -11.29
N ASP A 27 -4.58 -21.02 -10.43
CA ASP A 27 -4.09 -20.77 -9.07
C ASP A 27 -2.74 -20.06 -9.07
N LYS A 28 -1.76 -20.60 -9.80
CA LYS A 28 -0.44 -19.95 -9.98
C LYS A 28 -0.54 -18.53 -10.52
N LYS A 29 -1.57 -18.26 -11.33
CA LYS A 29 -1.86 -16.92 -11.85
C LYS A 29 -2.48 -16.02 -10.78
N GLY A 30 -3.37 -16.55 -9.94
CA GLY A 30 -3.89 -15.89 -8.74
C GLY A 30 -2.76 -15.45 -7.82
N ASP A 31 -1.92 -16.39 -7.38
CA ASP A 31 -0.78 -16.13 -6.49
C ASP A 31 0.18 -15.09 -7.05
N ARG A 32 0.39 -15.11 -8.38
CA ARG A 32 1.26 -14.13 -9.03
C ARG A 32 0.64 -12.73 -9.03
N ILE A 33 -0.68 -12.62 -9.15
CA ILE A 33 -1.38 -11.34 -9.11
C ILE A 33 -1.36 -10.78 -7.69
N GLU A 34 -1.66 -11.61 -6.70
CA GLU A 34 -1.64 -11.24 -5.28
C GLU A 34 -0.27 -10.72 -4.87
N ARG A 35 0.79 -11.53 -5.05
CA ARG A 35 2.17 -11.10 -4.78
C ARG A 35 2.54 -9.79 -5.48
N ARG A 36 2.08 -9.56 -6.70
CA ARG A 36 2.36 -8.30 -7.42
C ARG A 36 1.63 -7.11 -6.83
N LEU A 37 0.43 -7.30 -6.29
CA LEU A 37 -0.32 -6.24 -5.63
C LEU A 37 0.26 -5.92 -4.27
N ASP A 38 0.66 -6.93 -3.49
CA ASP A 38 1.27 -6.75 -2.16
C ASP A 38 2.61 -6.03 -2.28
N ASN A 39 3.51 -6.55 -3.13
CA ASN A 39 4.79 -5.90 -3.42
C ASN A 39 4.62 -4.44 -3.91
N ARG A 40 3.52 -4.16 -4.61
CA ARG A 40 3.20 -2.80 -5.04
C ARG A 40 2.69 -1.96 -3.89
N GLY A 41 1.87 -2.51 -3.00
CA GLY A 41 1.41 -1.88 -1.76
C GLY A 41 2.60 -1.48 -0.90
N ASP A 42 3.46 -2.44 -0.58
CA ASP A 42 4.65 -2.23 0.26
C ASP A 42 5.56 -1.13 -0.30
N ARG A 43 5.85 -1.17 -1.61
CA ARG A 43 6.65 -0.12 -2.27
C ARG A 43 6.01 1.26 -2.18
N ILE A 44 4.68 1.34 -2.21
CA ILE A 44 3.99 2.62 -2.10
C ILE A 44 3.99 3.11 -0.65
N ASN A 45 3.73 2.23 0.31
CA ASN A 45 3.73 2.55 1.74
C ASN A 45 5.12 3.01 2.19
N ASN A 46 6.16 2.24 1.87
CA ASN A 46 7.55 2.64 2.10
C ASN A 46 7.88 4.01 1.51
N ARG A 47 7.37 4.34 0.30
CA ARG A 47 7.59 5.66 -0.30
C ARG A 47 6.83 6.78 0.39
N LEU A 48 5.67 6.50 0.99
CA LEU A 48 4.90 7.48 1.74
C LEU A 48 5.55 7.74 3.10
N ASP A 49 6.01 6.70 3.78
CA ASP A 49 6.66 6.78 5.09
C ASP A 49 7.97 7.56 4.98
N ASN A 50 8.86 7.14 4.07
CA ASN A 50 10.10 7.89 3.77
C ASN A 50 9.85 9.35 3.38
N LYS A 51 8.68 9.64 2.79
CA LYS A 51 8.32 11.02 2.45
C LYS A 51 7.82 11.78 3.68
N GLY A 52 7.11 11.13 4.59
CA GLY A 52 6.72 11.66 5.89
C GLY A 52 7.95 12.04 6.71
N ASP A 53 8.86 11.10 6.89
CA ASP A 53 10.09 11.28 7.67
C ASP A 53 10.90 12.49 7.16
N ARG A 54 11.17 12.54 5.85
CA ARG A 54 11.90 13.66 5.24
C ARG A 54 11.20 15.01 5.41
N ILE A 55 9.87 15.03 5.52
CA ILE A 55 9.14 16.28 5.77
C ILE A 55 9.28 16.66 7.25
N ASN A 56 9.15 15.70 8.16
CA ASN A 56 9.28 15.93 9.60
C ASN A 56 10.70 16.40 9.94
N ASP A 57 11.75 15.72 9.46
CA ASP A 57 13.15 16.16 9.63
C ASP A 57 13.35 17.62 9.18
N ARG A 58 12.76 17.99 8.04
CA ARG A 58 12.87 19.36 7.51
C ARG A 58 12.09 20.37 8.34
N LEU A 59 10.97 19.97 8.94
CA LEU A 59 10.18 20.84 9.82
C LEU A 59 10.90 21.03 11.16
N ASP A 60 11.51 19.99 11.70
CA ASP A 60 12.24 20.02 12.96
C ASP A 60 13.49 20.91 12.84
N ILE A 61 14.34 20.65 11.83
CA ILE A 61 15.51 21.51 11.53
C ILE A 61 15.09 22.98 11.33
N LYS A 62 13.92 23.21 10.72
CA LYS A 62 13.40 24.56 10.53
C LYS A 62 12.89 25.17 11.84
N GLY A 63 12.28 24.36 12.70
CA GLY A 63 11.84 24.73 14.05
C GLY A 63 13.02 25.19 14.88
N ASP A 64 14.05 24.36 14.96
CA ASP A 64 15.28 24.62 15.73
C ASP A 64 15.95 25.92 15.26
N ARG A 65 16.18 26.08 13.96
CA ARG A 65 16.78 27.31 13.41
C ARG A 65 15.96 28.57 13.70
N ILE A 66 14.64 28.44 13.80
CA ILE A 66 13.77 29.57 14.14
C ILE A 66 13.88 29.88 15.63
N LYS A 67 13.86 28.84 16.47
CA LYS A 67 14.03 28.95 17.92
C LYS A 67 15.34 29.63 18.27
N ASP A 68 16.47 29.11 17.76
CA ASP A 68 17.80 29.69 17.95
C ASP A 68 17.87 31.17 17.56
N ARG A 69 17.23 31.54 16.44
CA ARG A 69 17.18 32.93 15.97
C ARG A 69 16.34 33.84 16.88
N PHE A 70 15.26 33.33 17.47
CA PHE A 70 14.43 34.13 18.38
C PHE A 70 15.08 34.23 19.75
N ASP A 71 15.69 33.16 20.23
CA ASP A 71 16.41 33.14 21.51
C ASP A 71 17.61 34.08 21.46
N ALA A 72 18.46 34.00 20.43
CA ALA A 72 19.58 34.92 20.26
C ALA A 72 19.15 36.39 20.14
N LYS A 73 17.96 36.67 19.58
CA LYS A 73 17.41 38.03 19.54
C LYS A 73 16.86 38.47 20.90
N ALA A 74 16.24 37.56 21.63
CA ALA A 74 15.75 37.81 22.98
C ALA A 74 16.91 38.10 23.93
N ASP A 75 18.00 37.32 23.84
CA ASP A 75 19.22 37.51 24.62
C ASP A 75 19.85 38.88 24.37
N LYS A 76 20.01 39.27 23.09
CA LYS A 76 20.49 40.61 22.73
C LYS A 76 19.58 41.72 23.27
N ALA A 77 18.26 41.53 23.22
CA ALA A 77 17.33 42.49 23.78
C ALA A 77 17.42 42.59 25.31
N ARG A 78 17.60 41.47 26.03
CA ARG A 78 17.82 41.47 27.49
C ARG A 78 19.13 42.17 27.86
N ALA A 79 20.21 41.88 27.13
CA ALA A 79 21.51 42.53 27.33
C ALA A 79 21.44 44.07 27.13
N ALA A 80 20.58 44.54 26.24
CA ALA A 80 20.30 45.97 26.04
C ALA A 80 19.25 46.56 27.03
N GLY A 81 18.82 45.81 28.04
CA GLY A 81 17.82 46.25 29.03
C GLY A 81 16.36 46.19 28.55
N HIS A 82 16.09 45.68 27.35
CA HIS A 82 14.76 45.61 26.75
C HIS A 82 14.01 44.30 27.08
N ASN A 83 13.78 44.02 28.37
CA ASN A 83 13.15 42.79 28.84
C ASN A 83 11.76 42.52 28.24
N LYS A 84 10.90 43.54 28.09
CA LYS A 84 9.57 43.39 27.46
C LYS A 84 9.67 42.91 26.00
N THR A 85 10.67 43.41 25.27
CA THR A 85 10.92 43.02 23.87
C THR A 85 11.44 41.58 23.80
N ALA A 86 12.35 41.21 24.70
CA ALA A 86 12.85 39.83 24.79
C ALA A 86 11.72 38.82 25.02
N ASN A 87 10.87 39.05 26.03
CA ASN A 87 9.73 38.16 26.31
C ASN A 87 8.75 38.07 25.13
N ARG A 88 8.60 39.16 24.36
CA ARG A 88 7.76 39.14 23.14
C ARG A 88 8.40 38.33 22.01
N LEU A 89 9.73 38.30 21.92
CA LEU A 89 10.47 37.50 20.93
C LEU A 89 10.39 36.01 21.25
N GLU A 90 10.61 35.61 22.49
CA GLU A 90 10.44 34.22 22.96
C GLU A 90 9.04 33.69 22.65
N ARG A 91 7.99 34.40 23.09
CA ARG A 91 6.59 34.04 22.82
C ARG A 91 6.28 33.92 21.32
N LYS A 92 6.99 34.69 20.48
CA LYS A 92 6.85 34.61 19.03
C LYS A 92 7.55 33.37 18.49
N GLY A 93 8.72 33.00 19.01
CA GLY A 93 9.39 31.72 18.78
C GLY A 93 8.46 30.54 19.08
N ASP A 94 7.96 30.45 20.31
CA ASP A 94 7.06 29.38 20.76
C ASP A 94 5.78 29.29 19.91
N ARG A 95 5.27 30.44 19.44
CA ARG A 95 4.08 30.47 18.58
C ARG A 95 4.40 29.89 17.21
N ILE A 96 5.60 30.12 16.68
CA ILE A 96 6.01 29.58 15.39
C ILE A 96 6.30 28.08 15.49
N GLU A 97 6.99 27.63 16.53
CA GLU A 97 7.22 26.21 16.84
C GLU A 97 5.89 25.43 16.86
N ARG A 98 4.92 25.86 17.68
CA ARG A 98 3.57 25.27 17.71
C ARG A 98 2.85 25.27 16.36
N ARG A 99 3.13 26.23 15.47
CA ARG A 99 2.54 26.25 14.11
C ARG A 99 3.21 25.24 13.19
N LEU A 100 4.52 25.00 13.36
CA LEU A 100 5.24 23.97 12.63
C LEU A 100 4.80 22.57 13.07
N ASP A 101 4.65 22.32 14.38
CA ASP A 101 4.16 21.03 14.89
C ASP A 101 2.76 20.72 14.36
N LYS A 102 1.85 21.71 14.41
CA LYS A 102 0.51 21.57 13.84
C LYS A 102 0.54 21.30 12.34
N LYS A 103 1.54 21.85 11.63
CA LYS A 103 1.73 21.63 10.21
C LYS A 103 2.25 20.22 9.93
N GLY A 104 3.24 19.73 10.69
CA GLY A 104 3.74 18.34 10.63
C GLY A 104 2.59 17.35 10.83
N ASN A 105 1.90 17.46 11.96
CA ASN A 105 0.72 16.66 12.28
C ASN A 105 -0.38 16.67 11.20
N ARG A 106 -0.54 17.78 10.46
CA ARG A 106 -1.52 17.87 9.36
C ARG A 106 -1.03 17.13 8.11
N ILE A 107 0.27 17.15 7.87
CA ILE A 107 0.91 16.44 6.75
C ILE A 107 0.85 14.94 7.02
N ASP A 108 1.20 14.47 8.22
CA ASP A 108 1.15 13.05 8.60
C ASP A 108 -0.25 12.49 8.37
N ARG A 109 -1.27 13.13 8.97
CA ARG A 109 -2.68 12.77 8.74
C ARG A 109 -3.11 12.81 7.27
N LYS A 110 -2.43 13.55 6.40
CA LYS A 110 -2.73 13.57 4.96
C LYS A 110 -2.06 12.39 4.25
N LEU A 111 -0.84 12.03 4.66
CA LEU A 111 -0.11 10.87 4.16
C LEU A 111 -0.81 9.58 4.58
N ASP A 112 -1.21 9.45 5.84
CA ASP A 112 -1.94 8.27 6.33
C ASP A 112 -3.23 8.04 5.56
N ARG A 113 -4.04 9.09 5.38
CA ARG A 113 -5.28 9.01 4.59
C ARG A 113 -5.01 8.62 3.14
N LYS A 114 -3.86 9.04 2.60
CA LYS A 114 -3.45 8.69 1.24
C LYS A 114 -3.04 7.22 1.16
N GLY A 115 -2.25 6.73 2.12
CA GLY A 115 -1.88 5.31 2.26
C GLY A 115 -3.13 4.43 2.33
N ASN A 116 -3.99 4.68 3.30
CA ASN A 116 -5.29 4.01 3.45
C ASN A 116 -6.15 3.99 2.18
N ARG A 117 -6.15 5.08 1.39
CA ARG A 117 -6.90 5.13 0.13
C ARG A 117 -6.27 4.25 -0.95
N ILE A 118 -4.95 4.12 -0.95
CA ILE A 118 -4.20 3.26 -1.86
C ILE A 118 -4.44 1.80 -1.50
N ASP A 119 -4.35 1.44 -0.22
CA ASP A 119 -4.58 0.07 0.26
C ASP A 119 -5.97 -0.42 -0.17
N ARG A 120 -7.02 0.35 0.15
CA ARG A 120 -8.40 0.04 -0.30
C ARG A 120 -8.56 -0.06 -1.81
N LYS A 121 -7.71 0.60 -2.62
CA LYS A 121 -7.74 0.46 -4.08
C LYS A 121 -7.05 -0.82 -4.53
N LEU A 122 -5.96 -1.21 -3.87
CA LEU A 122 -5.26 -2.46 -4.14
C LEU A 122 -6.12 -3.66 -3.74
N ASP A 123 -6.76 -3.63 -2.57
CA ASP A 123 -7.66 -4.69 -2.11
C ASP A 123 -8.82 -4.91 -3.10
N ARG A 124 -9.47 -3.82 -3.53
CA ARG A 124 -10.54 -3.91 -4.54
C ARG A 124 -10.04 -4.48 -5.86
N LYS A 125 -8.80 -4.18 -6.24
CA LYS A 125 -8.19 -4.71 -7.46
C LYS A 125 -7.87 -6.20 -7.32
N GLY A 126 -7.35 -6.63 -6.17
CA GLY A 126 -7.12 -8.04 -5.82
C GLY A 126 -8.44 -8.82 -5.84
N ASN A 127 -9.44 -8.36 -5.11
CA ASN A 127 -10.77 -8.95 -5.08
C ASN A 127 -11.41 -9.05 -6.47
N ARG A 128 -11.23 -8.04 -7.34
CA ARG A 128 -11.72 -8.09 -8.72
C ARG A 128 -10.97 -9.11 -9.57
N ALA A 129 -9.67 -9.29 -9.34
CA ALA A 129 -8.87 -10.29 -10.03
C ALA A 129 -9.30 -11.70 -9.61
N ASN A 130 -9.44 -11.97 -8.31
CA ASN A 130 -9.86 -13.26 -7.77
C ASN A 130 -11.24 -13.65 -8.35
N ARG A 131 -12.25 -12.76 -8.25
CA ARG A 131 -13.58 -13.00 -8.85
C ARG A 131 -13.54 -13.31 -10.35
N LYS A 132 -12.58 -12.74 -11.10
CA LYS A 132 -12.43 -13.05 -12.53
C LYS A 132 -11.80 -14.43 -12.75
N LEU A 133 -10.85 -14.83 -11.91
CA LEU A 133 -10.25 -16.16 -11.95
C LEU A 133 -11.26 -17.22 -11.56
N ASP A 134 -12.02 -17.03 -10.47
CA ASP A 134 -13.05 -18.00 -10.04
C ASP A 134 -14.12 -18.20 -11.11
N ARG A 135 -14.53 -17.10 -11.79
CA ARG A 135 -15.47 -17.20 -12.91
C ARG A 135 -14.91 -17.98 -14.08
N LYS A 136 -13.61 -17.85 -14.35
CA LYS A 136 -12.93 -18.61 -15.41
C LYS A 136 -12.80 -20.09 -15.03
N GLY A 137 -12.46 -20.41 -13.78
CA GLY A 137 -12.49 -21.78 -13.26
C GLY A 137 -13.87 -22.40 -13.46
N ARG A 138 -14.92 -21.79 -12.89
CA ARG A 138 -16.30 -22.30 -13.05
C ARG A 138 -16.77 -22.43 -14.51
N GLN A 139 -16.34 -21.53 -15.40
CA GLN A 139 -16.67 -21.64 -16.83
C GLN A 139 -15.94 -22.80 -17.50
N PHE A 140 -14.70 -23.05 -17.10
CA PHE A 140 -13.93 -24.21 -17.54
C PHE A 140 -14.61 -25.48 -17.05
N ASP A 141 -14.93 -25.60 -15.76
CA ASP A 141 -15.57 -26.78 -15.16
C ASP A 141 -16.88 -27.12 -15.87
N ARG A 142 -17.74 -26.13 -16.13
CA ARG A 142 -19.01 -26.35 -16.86
C ARG A 142 -18.82 -26.83 -18.29
N LYS A 143 -17.84 -26.26 -19.01
CA LYS A 143 -17.53 -26.68 -20.39
C LYS A 143 -16.91 -28.08 -20.40
N TRP A 144 -16.11 -28.38 -19.38
CA TRP A 144 -15.49 -29.67 -19.18
C TRP A 144 -16.54 -30.76 -18.91
N ASP A 145 -17.44 -30.53 -17.96
CA ASP A 145 -18.52 -31.45 -17.61
C ASP A 145 -19.42 -31.75 -18.82
N ARG A 146 -19.83 -30.72 -19.58
CA ARG A 146 -20.66 -30.92 -20.79
C ARG A 146 -20.02 -31.80 -21.85
N LYS A 147 -18.69 -31.81 -21.95
CA LYS A 147 -17.99 -32.53 -23.02
C LYS A 147 -17.64 -33.97 -22.63
N HIS A 148 -17.68 -34.31 -21.34
CA HIS A 148 -17.17 -35.60 -20.84
C HIS A 148 -18.14 -36.34 -19.90
N ARG A 149 -19.22 -35.72 -19.42
CA ARG A 149 -20.29 -36.36 -18.62
C ARG A 149 -21.66 -36.39 -19.31
N GLY A 150 -21.74 -35.99 -20.57
CA GLY A 150 -22.91 -36.17 -21.43
C GLY A 150 -22.57 -37.09 -22.58
#